data_AF-A0A7C9ECA1-F1
#
_entry.id   AF-A0A7C9ECA1-F1
#
_cell.length_a   1.000
_cell.length_b   1.000
_cell.length_c   1.000
_cell.angle_alpha   90.00
_cell.angle_beta   90.00
_cell.angle_gamma   90.00
#
_symmetry.space_group_name_H-M   'P 1'
#
loop_
_entity.id
_entity.type
_entity.pdbx_description
1 polymer ?
#
loop_
_entity_poly.entity_id
_entity_poly.type
_entity_poly.pdbx_seq_one_letter_code
_entity_poly.pdbx_strand_id
1 'polypeptide(L)'
;TSFAIVTWSNWDCRVMLESECRFKRIRKPPYFNRWINLKVPFCEVFGGVRCNLKEAVELAGLAWQGRAHCGLDDAKNTARLLAHLMHRGLKLSITSSIFWQSADHSHFMHQRQQQIPSPPECGLAYQPPKWKNAPTFITLFPIQPSNPMKESHVFCYCGATSVKQVIRKPGPQHGSFFFGCGNWTANRGAICSFFKWASESPTTAT
;
A
#
# COMPACT_ATOMS: atom_id res chain seq x y z
N THR A 1 17.97 -13.85 18.97
CA THR A 1 16.51 -13.65 19.15
C THR A 1 15.96 -12.96 17.91
N SER A 2 14.92 -13.50 17.28
CA SER A 2 14.26 -12.86 16.13
C SER A 2 13.12 -11.98 16.62
N PHE A 3 12.96 -10.78 16.08
CA PHE A 3 11.88 -9.86 16.42
C PHE A 3 11.36 -9.12 15.19
N ALA A 4 10.18 -8.51 15.30
CA ALA A 4 9.58 -7.67 14.27
C ALA A 4 8.99 -6.40 14.91
N ILE A 5 9.02 -5.29 14.15
CA ILE A 5 8.35 -4.05 14.54
C ILE A 5 6.87 -4.15 14.21
N VAL A 6 6.00 -3.67 15.10
CA VAL A 6 4.54 -3.60 14.89
C VAL A 6 4.09 -2.16 15.04
N THR A 7 3.26 -1.69 14.12
CA THR A 7 2.69 -0.35 14.12
C THR A 7 1.20 -0.42 13.79
N TRP A 8 0.42 0.58 14.22
CA TRP A 8 -0.98 0.65 13.81
C TRP A 8 -1.13 0.92 12.31
N SER A 9 -0.19 1.67 11.71
CA SER A 9 -0.25 2.00 10.29
C SER A 9 1.14 2.09 9.67
N ASN A 10 1.20 2.25 8.33
CA ASN A 10 2.45 2.52 7.64
C ASN A 10 3.06 3.90 8.00
N TRP A 11 2.30 4.80 8.60
CA TRP A 11 2.74 6.17 8.87
C TRP A 11 4.01 6.22 9.73
N ASP A 12 4.08 5.42 10.79
CA ASP A 12 5.16 5.45 11.77
C ASP A 12 6.53 5.14 11.14
N CYS A 13 6.70 3.96 10.54
CA CYS A 13 7.99 3.54 9.98
C CYS A 13 8.28 4.09 8.57
N ARG A 14 7.24 4.29 7.74
CA ARG A 14 7.42 4.73 6.34
C ARG A 14 7.55 6.24 6.22
N VAL A 15 6.81 7.00 7.01
CA VAL A 15 6.69 8.44 6.81
C VAL A 15 7.42 9.17 7.93
N MET A 16 6.98 8.98 9.17
CA MET A 16 7.48 9.77 10.30
C MET A 16 8.94 9.46 10.59
N LEU A 17 9.27 8.19 10.83
CA LEU A 17 10.65 7.79 11.17
C LEU A 17 11.63 8.05 10.02
N GLU A 18 11.22 7.79 8.78
CA GLU A 18 12.05 8.06 7.60
C GLU A 18 12.36 9.56 7.45
N SER A 19 11.33 10.40 7.56
CA SER A 19 11.47 11.85 7.44
C SER A 19 12.33 12.41 8.58
N GLU A 20 12.12 11.93 9.80
CA GLU A 20 12.87 12.35 10.99
C GLU A 20 14.35 11.96 10.88
N CYS A 21 14.64 10.71 10.48
CA CYS A 21 16.01 10.25 10.21
C CYS A 21 16.68 11.10 9.14
N ARG A 22 15.99 11.40 8.04
CA ARG A 22 16.53 12.26 6.97
C ARG A 22 16.80 13.68 7.45
N PHE A 23 15.86 14.27 8.20
CA PHE A 23 15.99 15.62 8.75
C PHE A 23 17.18 15.73 9.71
N LYS A 24 17.31 14.76 10.61
CA LYS A 24 18.41 14.68 11.58
C LYS A 24 19.72 14.11 11.02
N ARG A 25 19.73 13.72 9.73
CA ARG A 25 20.88 13.07 9.07
C ARG A 25 21.35 11.80 9.79
N ILE A 26 20.41 11.07 10.39
CA ILE A 26 20.66 9.78 11.05
C ILE A 26 20.32 8.67 10.06
N ARG A 27 21.23 7.71 9.88
CA ARG A 27 20.95 6.52 9.06
C ARG A 27 19.88 5.67 9.77
N LYS A 28 18.72 5.49 9.13
CA LYS A 28 17.65 4.66 9.68
C LYS A 28 18.10 3.20 9.78
N PRO A 29 18.01 2.56 10.96
CA PRO A 29 18.37 1.15 11.10
C PRO A 29 17.53 0.23 10.20
N PRO A 30 18.13 -0.75 9.50
CA PRO A 30 17.42 -1.59 8.53
C PRO A 30 16.26 -2.42 9.10
N TYR A 31 16.26 -2.74 10.38
CA TYR A 31 15.15 -3.47 11.00
C TYR A 31 13.85 -2.66 11.05
N PHE A 32 13.90 -1.32 10.88
CA PHE A 32 12.70 -0.48 10.67
C PHE A 32 12.21 -0.46 9.23
N ASN A 33 12.90 -1.13 8.29
CA ASN A 33 12.45 -1.23 6.89
C ASN A 33 11.47 -2.37 6.66
N ARG A 34 11.15 -3.15 7.69
CA ARG A 34 10.17 -4.24 7.64
C ARG A 34 9.36 -4.20 8.92
N TRP A 35 8.04 -4.15 8.81
CA TRP A 35 7.16 -4.09 9.97
C TRP A 35 5.81 -4.75 9.68
N ILE A 36 5.07 -4.99 10.75
CA ILE A 36 3.68 -5.45 10.73
C ILE A 36 2.80 -4.22 10.92
N ASN A 37 2.16 -3.79 9.84
CA ASN A 37 1.03 -2.86 9.90
C ASN A 37 -0.20 -3.62 10.39
N LEU A 38 -0.60 -3.37 11.63
CA LEU A 38 -1.66 -4.12 12.33
C LEU A 38 -3.05 -3.89 11.75
N LYS A 39 -3.28 -2.80 10.99
CA LYS A 39 -4.54 -2.60 10.26
C LYS A 39 -4.85 -3.73 9.27
N VAL A 40 -3.82 -4.32 8.65
CA VAL A 40 -4.01 -5.37 7.64
C VAL A 40 -4.67 -6.61 8.26
N PRO A 41 -4.06 -7.30 9.24
CA PRO A 41 -4.68 -8.45 9.88
C PRO A 41 -5.93 -8.08 10.69
N PHE A 42 -6.03 -6.85 11.22
CA PHE A 42 -7.26 -6.39 11.86
C PHE A 42 -8.43 -6.36 10.86
N CYS A 43 -8.23 -5.79 9.67
CA CYS A 43 -9.25 -5.75 8.63
C CYS A 43 -9.67 -7.15 8.17
N GLU A 44 -8.75 -8.12 8.13
CA GLU A 44 -9.06 -9.52 7.80
C GLU A 44 -10.03 -10.15 8.82
N VAL A 45 -9.86 -9.87 10.11
CA VAL A 45 -10.70 -10.42 11.17
C VAL A 45 -12.02 -9.67 11.32
N PHE A 46 -12.02 -8.35 11.08
CA PHE A 46 -13.15 -7.46 11.38
C PHE A 46 -13.86 -6.91 10.13
N GLY A 47 -13.62 -7.47 8.94
CA GLY A 47 -14.42 -7.19 7.74
C GLY A 47 -14.09 -5.87 7.03
N GLY A 48 -12.84 -5.41 7.06
CA GLY A 48 -12.39 -4.26 6.27
C GLY A 48 -12.91 -2.90 6.74
N VAL A 49 -13.38 -2.79 7.99
CA VAL A 49 -13.88 -1.53 8.56
C VAL A 49 -12.78 -0.47 8.59
N ARG A 50 -13.03 0.67 7.95
CA ARG A 50 -12.14 1.83 8.04
C ARG A 50 -12.31 2.47 9.42
N CYS A 51 -11.31 2.26 10.27
CA CYS A 51 -11.30 2.79 11.62
C CYS A 51 -9.93 3.35 12.03
N ASN A 52 -9.94 4.21 13.04
CA ASN A 52 -8.75 4.63 13.76
C ASN A 52 -8.35 3.61 14.84
N LEU A 53 -7.21 3.84 15.53
CA LEU A 53 -6.70 2.87 16.51
C LEU A 53 -7.66 2.66 17.68
N LYS A 54 -8.23 3.75 18.20
CA LYS A 54 -9.15 3.69 19.34
C LYS A 54 -10.42 2.90 18.98
N GLU A 55 -11.02 3.22 17.84
CA GLU A 55 -12.17 2.48 17.31
C GLU A 55 -11.85 1.00 17.11
N ALA A 56 -10.66 0.66 16.61
CA ALA A 56 -10.26 -0.73 16.42
C ALA A 56 -10.11 -1.50 17.75
N VAL A 57 -9.54 -0.85 18.76
CA VAL A 57 -9.43 -1.40 20.12
C VAL A 57 -10.83 -1.67 20.69
N GLU A 58 -11.74 -0.71 20.53
CA GLU A 58 -13.13 -0.83 20.99
C GLU A 58 -13.92 -1.90 20.22
N LEU A 59 -13.78 -1.96 18.89
CA LEU A 59 -14.39 -2.99 18.04
C LEU A 59 -13.88 -4.41 18.37
N ALA A 60 -12.63 -4.52 18.82
CA ALA A 60 -12.09 -5.78 19.30
C ALA A 60 -12.67 -6.23 20.66
N GLY A 61 -13.48 -5.37 21.31
CA GLY A 61 -14.04 -5.60 22.64
C GLY A 61 -13.11 -5.19 23.78
N LEU A 62 -12.08 -4.38 23.51
CA LEU A 62 -11.14 -3.89 24.52
C LEU A 62 -11.47 -2.44 24.90
N ALA A 63 -11.35 -2.10 26.18
CA ALA A 63 -11.43 -0.72 26.61
C ALA A 63 -10.13 0.04 26.30
N TRP A 64 -10.25 1.26 25.75
CA TRP A 64 -9.14 2.18 25.56
C TRP A 64 -8.51 2.55 26.92
N GLN A 65 -7.17 2.56 26.99
CA GLN A 65 -6.43 2.96 28.19
C GLN A 65 -5.56 4.18 27.93
N GLY A 66 -5.54 5.12 28.87
CA GLY A 66 -4.71 6.33 28.78
C GLY A 66 -5.28 7.38 27.82
N ARG A 67 -4.43 8.28 27.35
CA ARG A 67 -4.83 9.44 26.55
C ARG A 67 -4.63 9.15 25.07
N ALA A 68 -5.68 9.38 24.26
CA ALA A 68 -5.54 9.32 22.81
C ALA A 68 -4.45 10.29 22.32
N HIS A 69 -3.67 9.87 21.32
CA HIS A 69 -2.57 10.62 20.73
C HIS A 69 -1.36 10.83 21.67
N CYS A 70 -1.32 10.13 22.81
CA CYS A 70 -0.10 9.94 23.58
C CYS A 70 0.65 8.72 23.02
N GLY A 71 1.86 8.91 22.46
CA GLY A 71 2.58 7.83 21.76
C GLY A 71 2.81 6.58 22.61
N LEU A 72 3.04 6.73 23.92
CA LEU A 72 3.19 5.60 24.84
C LEU A 72 1.87 4.84 25.04
N ASP A 73 0.77 5.55 25.22
CA ASP A 73 -0.55 4.94 25.43
C ASP A 73 -1.04 4.27 24.15
N ASP A 74 -0.83 4.91 23.00
CA ASP A 74 -1.14 4.33 21.68
C ASP A 74 -0.33 3.05 21.43
N ALA A 75 0.96 3.02 21.80
CA ALA A 75 1.79 1.82 21.70
C ALA A 75 1.30 0.69 22.62
N LYS A 76 0.92 1.00 23.88
CA LYS A 76 0.35 0.03 24.81
C LYS A 76 -0.97 -0.55 24.30
N ASN A 77 -1.88 0.29 23.80
CA ASN A 77 -3.14 -0.18 23.24
C ASN A 77 -2.93 -0.99 21.95
N THR A 78 -1.98 -0.62 21.11
CA THR A 78 -1.58 -1.41 19.93
C THR A 78 -1.07 -2.80 20.34
N ALA A 79 -0.24 -2.88 21.39
CA ALA A 79 0.25 -4.16 21.92
C ALA A 79 -0.88 -5.02 22.50
N ARG A 80 -1.85 -4.42 23.20
CA ARG A 80 -3.04 -5.12 23.72
C ARG A 80 -3.90 -5.67 22.58
N LEU A 81 -4.16 -4.87 21.55
CA LEU A 81 -4.89 -5.31 20.36
C LEU A 81 -4.16 -6.44 19.64
N LEU A 82 -2.84 -6.33 19.46
CA LEU A 82 -2.00 -7.38 18.88
C LEU A 82 -2.14 -8.70 19.64
N ALA A 83 -1.96 -8.66 20.97
CA ALA A 83 -2.07 -9.84 21.81
C ALA A 83 -3.47 -10.47 21.70
N HIS A 84 -4.53 -9.66 21.68
CA HIS A 84 -5.90 -10.15 21.51
C HIS A 84 -6.12 -10.86 20.18
N LEU A 85 -5.61 -10.31 19.07
CA LEU A 85 -5.67 -10.96 17.75
C LEU A 85 -4.91 -12.29 17.74
N MET A 86 -3.74 -12.36 18.39
CA MET A 86 -2.98 -13.60 18.52
C MET A 86 -3.72 -14.67 19.33
N HIS A 87 -4.38 -14.29 20.43
CA HIS A 87 -5.21 -15.22 21.21
C HIS A 87 -6.41 -15.76 20.43
N ARG A 88 -6.90 -15.01 19.42
CA ARG A 88 -7.93 -15.48 18.47
C ARG A 88 -7.37 -16.40 17.36
N GLY A 89 -6.09 -16.76 17.41
CA GLY A 89 -5.44 -17.68 16.47
C GLY A 89 -4.84 -17.03 15.23
N LEU A 90 -4.75 -15.69 15.19
CA LEU A 90 -4.19 -14.99 14.02
C LEU A 90 -2.67 -15.19 13.93
N LYS A 91 -2.22 -15.70 12.77
CA LYS A 91 -0.80 -15.84 12.45
C LYS A 91 -0.27 -14.57 11.80
N LEU A 92 0.63 -13.89 12.51
CA LEU A 92 1.21 -12.63 12.05
C LEU A 92 2.38 -12.85 11.10
N SER A 93 2.47 -12.00 10.07
CA SER A 93 3.62 -11.94 9.16
C SER A 93 3.96 -10.47 8.83
N ILE A 94 5.13 -10.24 8.24
CA ILE A 94 5.53 -8.89 7.78
C ILE A 94 4.57 -8.45 6.68
N THR A 95 3.80 -7.39 6.95
CA THR A 95 2.80 -6.87 5.99
C THR A 95 3.30 -5.68 5.19
N SER A 96 4.42 -5.06 5.58
CA SER A 96 4.95 -3.89 4.89
C SER A 96 6.48 -3.81 4.97
N SER A 97 7.06 -3.23 3.93
CA SER A 97 8.50 -3.00 3.83
C SER A 97 8.84 -1.76 3.00
N ILE A 98 10.09 -1.31 3.12
CA ILE A 98 10.73 -0.29 2.29
C ILE A 98 12.02 -0.89 1.76
N PHE A 99 12.10 -1.09 0.45
CA PHE A 99 13.35 -1.44 -0.20
C PHE A 99 13.94 -0.19 -0.82
N TRP A 100 15.14 0.17 -0.39
CA TRP A 100 15.99 1.05 -1.19
C TRP A 100 16.51 0.20 -2.33
N GLN A 101 16.07 0.49 -3.56
CA GLN A 101 16.82 0.02 -4.72
C GLN A 101 18.15 0.78 -4.69
N SER A 102 19.20 0.15 -4.17
CA SER A 102 20.55 0.51 -4.57
C SER A 102 20.60 0.38 -6.09
N ALA A 103 21.07 1.40 -6.78
CA ALA A 103 21.11 1.48 -8.24
C ALA A 103 22.05 0.45 -8.93
N ASP A 104 22.35 -0.68 -8.28
CA ASP A 104 23.42 -1.62 -8.66
C ASP A 104 22.93 -3.05 -8.95
N HIS A 105 21.63 -3.23 -9.22
CA HIS A 105 21.05 -4.54 -9.52
C HIS A 105 20.45 -4.65 -10.93
N SER A 106 21.11 -4.06 -11.92
CA SER A 106 20.87 -4.36 -13.33
C SER A 106 21.48 -5.70 -13.79
N HIS A 107 22.37 -6.32 -13.03
CA HIS A 107 23.15 -7.47 -13.52
C HIS A 107 22.64 -8.87 -13.11
N PHE A 108 21.82 -9.02 -12.05
CA PHE A 108 21.43 -10.34 -11.54
C PHE A 108 20.09 -10.89 -12.05
N MET A 109 19.27 -10.06 -12.71
CA MET A 109 17.95 -10.48 -13.23
C MET A 109 18.00 -11.06 -14.65
N HIS A 110 19.11 -10.89 -15.37
CA HIS A 110 19.20 -11.34 -16.78
C HIS A 110 19.44 -12.84 -16.93
N GLN A 111 19.99 -13.52 -15.92
CA GLN A 111 20.42 -14.92 -16.07
C GLN A 111 19.34 -15.97 -15.72
N ARG A 112 18.16 -15.55 -15.19
CA ARG A 112 17.06 -16.49 -14.85
C ARG A 112 15.97 -16.59 -15.93
N GLN A 113 16.06 -15.84 -17.02
CA GLN A 113 15.04 -15.83 -18.08
C GLN A 113 15.24 -16.87 -19.19
N GLN A 114 16.33 -17.67 -19.20
CA GLN A 114 16.67 -18.49 -20.37
C GLN A 114 16.32 -19.99 -20.29
N GLN A 115 15.73 -20.53 -19.21
CA GLN A 115 15.40 -21.97 -19.18
C GLN A 115 14.14 -22.31 -18.38
N ILE A 116 12.96 -22.31 -19.03
CA ILE A 116 11.84 -23.25 -18.78
C ILE A 116 11.08 -23.50 -20.12
N PRO A 117 10.82 -24.75 -20.55
CA PRO A 117 10.10 -25.08 -21.79
C PRO A 117 8.56 -25.01 -21.63
N SER A 118 7.85 -24.82 -22.74
CA SER A 118 6.38 -24.69 -22.84
C SER A 118 5.60 -25.97 -22.51
N PRO A 119 4.44 -25.90 -21.82
CA PRO A 119 3.52 -27.04 -21.63
C PRO A 119 2.43 -27.13 -22.72
N PRO A 120 1.87 -28.33 -22.98
CA PRO A 120 0.81 -28.55 -23.97
C PRO A 120 -0.61 -28.33 -23.41
N GLU A 121 -1.55 -28.07 -24.32
CA GLU A 121 -2.99 -27.85 -24.06
C GLU A 121 -3.75 -29.14 -23.69
N CYS A 122 -4.71 -29.08 -22.75
CA CYS A 122 -6.05 -29.66 -22.88
C CYS A 122 -6.95 -29.27 -21.69
N GLY A 123 -8.26 -29.07 -21.94
CA GLY A 123 -9.21 -28.45 -21.02
C GLY A 123 -10.06 -29.39 -20.17
N LEU A 124 -10.79 -28.79 -19.20
CA LEU A 124 -12.11 -29.19 -18.72
C LEU A 124 -12.68 -28.10 -17.80
N ALA A 125 -13.99 -27.88 -17.92
CA ALA A 125 -14.76 -26.75 -17.40
C ALA A 125 -15.09 -26.84 -15.90
N TYR A 126 -15.11 -25.69 -15.22
CA TYR A 126 -15.80 -25.51 -13.94
C TYR A 126 -16.48 -24.13 -13.89
N GLN A 127 -17.77 -24.12 -13.56
CA GLN A 127 -18.65 -22.94 -13.49
C GLN A 127 -18.91 -22.54 -12.03
N PRO A 128 -18.90 -21.24 -11.65
CA PRO A 128 -19.33 -20.79 -10.33
C PRO A 128 -20.83 -20.39 -10.28
N PRO A 129 -21.49 -20.41 -9.10
CA PRO A 129 -22.94 -20.23 -8.97
C PRO A 129 -23.38 -18.75 -9.03
N LYS A 130 -24.62 -18.54 -9.51
CA LYS A 130 -25.28 -17.25 -9.76
C LYS A 130 -26.04 -16.75 -8.52
N TRP A 131 -25.89 -15.47 -8.16
CA TRP A 131 -26.84 -14.78 -7.28
C TRP A 131 -27.59 -13.70 -8.08
N LYS A 132 -28.93 -13.71 -7.98
CA LYS A 132 -29.85 -12.79 -8.67
C LYS A 132 -30.28 -11.66 -7.73
N ASN A 133 -30.53 -10.50 -8.35
CA ASN A 133 -31.18 -9.27 -7.85
C ASN A 133 -30.22 -8.10 -7.57
N ALA A 134 -29.99 -7.34 -8.65
CA ALA A 134 -29.60 -5.93 -8.60
C ALA A 134 -30.78 -5.08 -9.11
N PRO A 135 -30.89 -3.79 -8.72
CA PRO A 135 -31.40 -2.77 -9.62
C PRO A 135 -30.26 -1.86 -10.12
N THR A 136 -30.05 -1.97 -11.43
CA THR A 136 -29.66 -0.97 -12.46
C THR A 136 -29.65 0.50 -12.02
N PHE A 137 -28.64 1.33 -12.32
CA PHE A 137 -28.13 1.79 -13.63
C PHE A 137 -26.71 2.38 -13.37
N ILE A 138 -25.67 2.29 -14.23
CA ILE A 138 -25.41 3.20 -15.37
C ILE A 138 -24.15 2.68 -16.13
N THR A 139 -24.35 2.44 -17.43
CA THR A 139 -23.46 2.50 -18.62
C THR A 139 -22.07 1.84 -18.69
N LEU A 140 -21.95 1.05 -19.77
CA LEU A 140 -20.79 0.37 -20.34
C LEU A 140 -19.62 1.29 -20.74
N PHE A 141 -18.39 0.80 -20.56
CA PHE A 141 -17.26 0.99 -21.50
C PHE A 141 -16.40 -0.30 -21.57
N PRO A 142 -15.74 -0.58 -22.71
CA PRO A 142 -15.42 -1.94 -23.15
C PRO A 142 -14.15 -2.52 -22.52
N ILE A 143 -14.18 -3.84 -22.30
CA ILE A 143 -13.04 -4.69 -21.99
C ILE A 143 -12.25 -4.94 -23.28
N GLN A 144 -11.00 -4.50 -23.37
CA GLN A 144 -9.90 -5.10 -24.17
C GLN A 144 -8.54 -4.52 -23.70
N PRO A 145 -7.38 -5.09 -24.10
CA PRO A 145 -6.79 -6.35 -23.69
C PRO A 145 -5.50 -6.12 -22.86
N SER A 146 -5.00 -7.18 -22.23
CA SER A 146 -3.70 -7.20 -21.54
C SER A 146 -2.55 -6.80 -22.46
N ASN A 147 -1.75 -5.79 -22.09
CA ASN A 147 -0.41 -5.56 -22.64
C ASN A 147 0.59 -5.19 -21.53
N PRO A 148 1.84 -5.73 -21.53
CA PRO A 148 2.71 -5.75 -20.37
C PRO A 148 3.78 -4.64 -20.44
N MET A 149 3.62 -3.57 -19.67
CA MET A 149 4.77 -2.78 -19.20
C MET A 149 4.53 -2.44 -17.73
N LYS A 150 5.32 -3.07 -16.85
CA LYS A 150 5.32 -2.83 -15.40
C LYS A 150 5.73 -1.38 -15.12
N GLU A 151 4.74 -0.50 -15.05
CA GLU A 151 4.93 0.83 -14.48
C GLU A 151 5.04 0.66 -12.95
N SER A 152 6.20 0.97 -12.39
CA SER A 152 6.52 0.79 -10.97
C SER A 152 5.43 1.39 -10.10
N HIS A 153 4.84 0.62 -9.18
CA HIS A 153 3.82 1.12 -8.25
C HIS A 153 4.41 2.26 -7.39
N VAL A 154 4.07 3.50 -7.71
CA VAL A 154 4.47 4.69 -6.94
C VAL A 154 3.44 4.88 -5.81
N PHE A 155 3.89 4.96 -4.55
CA PHE A 155 3.02 5.19 -3.39
C PHE A 155 3.08 6.66 -2.93
N CYS A 156 1.96 7.22 -2.47
CA CYS A 156 1.89 8.56 -1.87
C CYS A 156 2.52 8.61 -0.47
N TYR A 157 2.68 9.83 0.10
CA TYR A 157 3.01 10.03 1.52
C TYR A 157 1.97 9.41 2.47
N CYS A 158 0.72 9.29 2.02
CA CYS A 158 -0.35 8.64 2.74
C CYS A 158 -0.33 7.10 2.71
N GLY A 159 0.59 6.49 1.95
CA GLY A 159 0.69 5.04 1.79
C GLY A 159 -0.28 4.39 0.80
N ALA A 160 -1.25 5.12 0.24
CA ALA A 160 -2.07 4.68 -0.88
C ALA A 160 -1.26 4.65 -2.20
N THR A 161 -1.69 3.82 -3.15
CA THR A 161 -1.16 3.84 -4.52
C THR A 161 -1.42 5.22 -5.13
N SER A 162 -0.38 5.83 -5.68
CA SER A 162 -0.53 7.10 -6.38
C SER A 162 -1.25 6.89 -7.71
N VAL A 163 -1.94 7.93 -8.17
CA VAL A 163 -2.66 7.93 -9.44
C VAL A 163 -1.91 8.83 -10.41
N LYS A 164 -1.67 8.33 -11.63
CA LYS A 164 -1.09 9.12 -12.72
C LYS A 164 -2.17 10.05 -13.29
N GLN A 165 -1.85 11.32 -13.38
CA GLN A 165 -2.74 12.40 -13.81
C GLN A 165 -2.02 13.26 -14.86
N VAL A 166 -2.81 13.96 -15.67
CA VAL A 166 -2.30 14.84 -16.74
C VAL A 166 -2.69 16.28 -16.46
N ILE A 167 -1.77 17.22 -16.74
CA ILE A 167 -2.06 18.65 -16.62
C ILE A 167 -2.93 19.08 -17.79
N ARG A 168 -4.19 19.40 -17.49
CA ARG A 168 -5.17 19.90 -18.47
C ARG A 168 -5.20 21.43 -18.59
N LYS A 169 -4.61 22.15 -17.64
CA LYS A 169 -4.58 23.62 -17.69
C LYS A 169 -3.74 24.06 -18.88
N PRO A 170 -4.19 25.05 -19.67
CA PRO A 170 -3.39 25.59 -20.77
C PRO A 170 -2.14 26.27 -20.21
N GLY A 171 -0.97 25.95 -20.78
CA GLY A 171 0.32 26.49 -20.35
C GLY A 171 1.51 25.62 -20.80
N PRO A 172 2.75 26.01 -20.46
CA PRO A 172 3.97 25.33 -20.90
C PRO A 172 4.09 23.85 -20.48
N GLN A 173 3.33 23.45 -19.46
CA GLN A 173 3.29 22.10 -18.90
C GLN A 173 1.99 21.36 -19.24
N HIS A 174 1.20 21.87 -20.20
CA HIS A 174 -0.01 21.22 -20.68
C HIS A 174 0.33 19.86 -21.32
N GLY A 175 -0.37 18.81 -20.92
CA GLY A 175 -0.12 17.45 -21.41
C GLY A 175 0.92 16.66 -20.60
N SER A 176 1.68 17.31 -19.70
CA SER A 176 2.64 16.62 -18.83
C SER A 176 1.94 15.70 -17.81
N PHE A 177 2.54 14.56 -17.52
CA PHE A 177 2.03 13.59 -16.55
C PHE A 177 2.69 13.73 -15.18
N PHE A 178 1.91 13.60 -14.12
CA PHE A 178 2.38 13.55 -12.74
C PHE A 178 1.64 12.48 -11.93
N PHE A 179 2.23 12.05 -10.82
CA PHE A 179 1.65 11.16 -9.84
C PHE A 179 1.14 11.96 -8.65
N GLY A 180 -0.13 11.78 -8.30
CA GLY A 180 -0.81 12.38 -7.16
C GLY A 180 -1.36 11.36 -6.17
N CYS A 181 -1.83 11.82 -5.01
CA CYS A 181 -2.47 10.95 -4.01
C CYS A 181 -3.72 10.25 -4.58
N GLY A 182 -3.72 8.91 -4.64
CA GLY A 182 -4.88 8.14 -5.09
C GLY A 182 -6.03 8.05 -4.09
N ASN A 183 -5.81 8.47 -2.85
CA ASN A 183 -6.85 8.61 -1.84
C ASN A 183 -7.39 10.05 -1.92
N TRP A 184 -8.25 10.27 -2.92
CA TRP A 184 -8.86 11.55 -3.25
C TRP A 184 -10.38 11.42 -3.20
N THR A 185 -11.07 12.37 -2.56
CA THR A 185 -12.54 12.47 -2.61
C THR A 185 -12.97 13.91 -2.86
N ALA A 186 -14.06 14.10 -3.60
CA ALA A 186 -14.56 15.43 -3.96
C ALA A 186 -14.79 16.35 -2.76
N ASN A 187 -15.15 15.79 -1.59
CA ASN A 187 -15.49 16.56 -0.39
C ASN A 187 -14.31 16.82 0.55
N ARG A 188 -13.17 16.12 0.38
CA ARG A 188 -12.00 16.25 1.28
C ARG A 188 -10.68 16.51 0.55
N GLY A 189 -10.69 16.51 -0.77
CA GLY A 189 -9.48 16.65 -1.59
C GLY A 189 -8.53 15.46 -1.45
N ALA A 190 -7.27 15.68 -1.83
CA ALA A 190 -6.20 14.71 -1.63
C ALA A 190 -5.87 14.61 -0.14
N ILE A 191 -5.84 13.40 0.40
CA ILE A 191 -5.50 13.16 1.83
C ILE A 191 -4.05 13.52 2.15
N CYS A 192 -3.16 13.57 1.15
CA CYS A 192 -1.82 14.12 1.32
C CYS A 192 -1.36 14.89 0.08
N SER A 193 -0.39 15.79 0.28
CA SER A 193 0.21 16.65 -0.73
C SER A 193 1.26 15.94 -1.61
N PHE A 194 1.14 14.63 -1.78
CA PHE A 194 2.06 13.87 -2.64
C PHE A 194 1.94 14.31 -4.10
N PHE A 195 3.08 14.69 -4.68
CA PHE A 195 3.24 15.08 -6.07
C PHE A 195 4.60 14.63 -6.58
N LYS A 196 4.64 13.98 -7.74
CA LYS A 196 5.87 13.58 -8.42
C LYS A 196 5.68 13.59 -9.93
N TRP A 197 6.56 14.22 -10.70
CA TRP A 197 6.51 14.12 -12.16
C TRP A 197 6.70 12.68 -12.65
N ALA A 198 5.94 12.27 -13.66
CA ALA A 198 6.22 11.04 -14.38
C ALA A 198 7.43 11.31 -15.29
N SER A 199 8.50 10.54 -15.13
CA SER A 199 9.66 10.64 -16.02
C SER A 199 9.23 10.33 -17.46
N GLU A 200 9.59 11.20 -18.38
CA GLU A 200 9.36 11.01 -19.82
C GLU A 200 10.15 9.76 -20.27
N SER A 201 9.46 8.81 -20.90
CA SER A 201 10.15 7.80 -21.72
C SER A 201 10.92 8.55 -22.82
N PRO A 202 12.19 8.19 -23.10
CA PRO A 202 12.97 8.87 -24.12
C PRO A 202 12.22 8.80 -25.44
N THR A 203 11.79 9.96 -25.93
CA THR A 203 11.20 10.13 -27.24
C THR A 203 12.24 9.68 -28.26
N THR A 204 11.97 8.58 -28.95
CA THR A 204 12.73 8.22 -30.16
C THR A 204 12.52 9.36 -31.15
N ALA A 205 13.54 10.20 -31.30
CA ALA A 205 13.61 11.17 -32.37
C ALA A 205 13.71 10.39 -33.70
N THR A 206 12.83 10.70 -34.64
CA THR A 206 13.01 10.40 -36.06
C THR A 206 12.48 11.57 -36.86
#